data_AF-A0A6P1NZ19-F1
#
_entry.id   AF-A0A6P1NZ19-F1
#
_cell.length_a   1.000
_cell.length_b   1.000
_cell.length_c   1.000
_cell.angle_alpha   90.00
_cell.angle_beta   90.00
_cell.angle_gamma   90.00
#
_symmetry.space_group_name_H-M   'P 1'
#
loop_
_entity.id
_entity.type
_entity.pdbx_description
1 polymer ?
#
loop_
_entity_poly.entity_id
_entity_poly.type
_entity_poly.pdbx_seq_one_letter_code
_entity_poly.pdbx_strand_id
1 'polypeptide(L)'
;MACHVDFKGEQLVPVAEGQTLLNASLKAGIPHYHACGGKGRCTTCRVRVLAGQEHLTPETDAEKTIRAVRHFPGNVRLACQAQVTGPDVQVQRLIKDDADRFIFINGEQENITEVTGERRKMALFFIDIRNFTPFIEAHLPFDVIHIMRRMFSLTRNAIEQYDGRIIDTAGDGLYAVFGMDTKIKKATESAVLAGLKILEDVKIFNNTYMRPYFNHNFEVGIGVHVGKVIYGNVGIGLNNNLTVMGYPVNIAARLQAATKEVNNSFVISQRAYSLLKNPPYSMDSTMLSLKGVRTEFEVQLIGKPYQYSNASAQTQ
;
A
#
# COMPACT_ATOMS: atom_id res chain seq x y z
N MET A 1 6.88 -46.94 -12.89
CA MET A 1 5.43 -46.91 -12.56
C MET A 1 4.86 -45.63 -13.13
N ALA A 2 3.62 -45.63 -13.63
CA ALA A 2 3.00 -44.40 -14.11
C ALA A 2 2.61 -43.53 -12.90
N CYS A 3 3.27 -42.38 -12.72
CA CYS A 3 2.92 -41.44 -11.66
C CYS A 3 1.66 -40.67 -12.08
N HIS A 4 0.73 -40.50 -11.15
CA HIS A 4 -0.48 -39.70 -11.37
C HIS A 4 -0.59 -38.66 -10.26
N VAL A 5 -1.12 -37.50 -10.62
CA VAL A 5 -1.44 -36.42 -9.68
C VAL A 5 -2.93 -36.12 -9.77
N ASP A 6 -3.64 -36.26 -8.65
CA ASP A 6 -5.03 -35.82 -8.53
C ASP A 6 -5.07 -34.32 -8.23
N PHE A 7 -5.52 -33.53 -9.20
CA PHE A 7 -5.87 -32.13 -8.95
C PHE A 7 -7.31 -32.08 -8.45
N LYS A 8 -7.48 -32.01 -7.12
CA LYS A 8 -8.78 -32.11 -6.46
C LYS A 8 -9.79 -31.11 -7.02
N GLY A 9 -10.90 -31.65 -7.54
CA GLY A 9 -11.99 -30.88 -8.15
C GLY A 9 -11.80 -30.61 -9.65
N GLU A 10 -10.75 -31.18 -10.27
CA GLU A 10 -10.42 -31.03 -11.68
C GLU A 10 -10.36 -32.41 -12.34
N GLN A 11 -9.16 -33.00 -12.43
CA GLN A 11 -8.93 -34.29 -13.06
C GLN A 11 -7.65 -34.95 -12.53
N LEU A 12 -7.57 -36.26 -12.73
CA LEU A 12 -6.37 -37.06 -12.49
C LEU A 12 -5.43 -36.94 -13.70
N VAL A 13 -4.21 -36.46 -13.46
CA VAL A 13 -3.24 -36.15 -14.50
C VAL A 13 -2.11 -37.18 -14.49
N PRO A 14 -1.78 -37.82 -15.64
CA PRO A 14 -0.57 -38.63 -15.75
C PRO A 14 0.67 -37.73 -15.80
N VAL A 15 1.67 -38.03 -14.99
CA VAL A 15 2.87 -37.20 -14.78
C VAL A 15 4.13 -38.03 -14.99
N ALA A 16 5.09 -37.48 -15.72
CA ALA A 16 6.42 -38.08 -15.82
C ALA A 16 7.20 -37.87 -14.53
N GLU A 17 8.02 -38.83 -14.13
CA GLU A 17 8.91 -38.68 -12.98
C GLU A 17 9.84 -37.45 -13.16
N GLY A 18 9.96 -36.64 -12.13
CA GLY A 18 10.72 -35.38 -12.15
C GLY A 18 9.97 -34.19 -12.77
N GLN A 19 8.76 -34.37 -13.31
CA GLN A 19 7.96 -33.26 -13.82
C GLN A 19 7.39 -32.42 -12.67
N THR A 20 7.39 -31.10 -12.82
CA THR A 20 6.79 -30.20 -11.84
C THR A 20 5.27 -30.30 -11.86
N LEU A 21 4.64 -30.10 -10.70
CA LEU A 21 3.18 -30.02 -10.59
C LEU A 21 2.59 -28.95 -11.52
N LEU A 22 3.30 -27.82 -11.71
CA LEU A 22 2.90 -26.78 -12.66
C LEU A 22 2.87 -27.32 -14.10
N ASN A 23 3.96 -27.94 -14.56
CA ASN A 23 4.01 -28.45 -15.93
C ASN A 23 3.02 -29.60 -16.13
N ALA A 24 2.77 -30.41 -15.10
CA ALA A 24 1.75 -31.46 -15.13
C ALA A 24 0.36 -30.86 -15.39
N SER A 25 -0.05 -29.87 -14.58
CA SER A 25 -1.34 -29.19 -14.78
C SER A 25 -1.46 -28.52 -16.15
N LEU A 26 -0.46 -27.75 -16.58
CA LEU A 26 -0.50 -27.02 -17.85
C LEU A 26 -0.58 -27.97 -19.05
N LYS A 27 0.19 -29.07 -19.02
CA LYS A 27 0.15 -30.09 -20.09
C LYS A 27 -1.20 -30.80 -20.16
N ALA A 28 -1.88 -30.93 -19.02
CA ALA A 28 -3.22 -31.51 -18.93
C ALA A 28 -4.34 -30.51 -19.27
N GLY A 29 -4.02 -29.27 -19.64
CA GLY A 29 -5.01 -28.23 -19.94
C GLY A 29 -5.65 -27.61 -18.70
N ILE A 30 -5.12 -27.86 -17.49
CA ILE A 30 -5.55 -27.23 -16.25
C ILE A 30 -4.89 -25.85 -16.14
N PRO A 31 -5.64 -24.74 -16.18
CA PRO A 31 -5.08 -23.41 -16.04
C PRO A 31 -4.41 -23.26 -14.67
N HIS A 32 -3.10 -23.04 -14.66
CA HIS A 32 -2.34 -22.93 -13.41
C HIS A 32 -1.47 -21.67 -13.45
N TYR A 33 -1.78 -20.73 -12.57
CA TYR A 33 -1.10 -19.44 -12.52
C TYR A 33 0.39 -19.55 -12.16
N HIS A 34 1.23 -18.77 -12.85
CA HIS A 34 2.68 -18.81 -12.67
C HIS A 34 3.37 -17.51 -13.12
N ALA A 35 2.94 -16.38 -12.59
CA ALA A 35 3.33 -15.03 -13.05
C ALA A 35 4.84 -14.74 -13.17
N CYS A 36 5.70 -15.45 -12.43
CA CYS A 36 7.16 -15.31 -12.59
C CYS A 36 7.76 -16.28 -13.61
N GLY A 37 6.97 -16.93 -14.46
CA GLY A 37 7.41 -17.94 -15.42
C GLY A 37 7.95 -19.21 -14.74
N GLY A 38 7.43 -19.58 -13.57
CA GLY A 38 7.88 -20.76 -12.83
C GLY A 38 9.17 -20.60 -12.02
N LYS A 39 9.70 -19.38 -11.88
CA LYS A 39 10.95 -19.09 -11.13
C LYS A 39 10.86 -19.13 -9.59
N GLY A 40 9.74 -19.57 -9.01
CA GLY A 40 9.57 -19.63 -7.55
C GLY A 40 9.61 -18.27 -6.83
N ARG A 41 9.05 -17.20 -7.43
CA ARG A 41 9.09 -15.82 -6.86
C ARG A 41 7.72 -15.15 -6.65
N CYS A 42 6.69 -15.57 -7.39
CA CYS A 42 5.38 -14.89 -7.40
C CYS A 42 4.33 -15.51 -6.45
N THR A 43 4.51 -16.76 -6.00
CA THR A 43 3.53 -17.53 -5.21
C THR A 43 2.20 -17.83 -5.90
N THR A 44 2.01 -17.51 -7.17
CA THR A 44 0.71 -17.72 -7.84
C THR A 44 0.47 -19.18 -8.25
N CYS A 45 1.53 -19.99 -8.35
CA CYS A 45 1.47 -21.44 -8.60
C CYS A 45 1.27 -22.29 -7.33
N ARG A 46 0.74 -21.70 -6.25
CA ARG A 46 0.62 -22.41 -4.98
C ARG A 46 -0.40 -23.53 -5.06
N VAL A 47 -0.02 -24.65 -4.47
CA VAL A 47 -0.91 -25.79 -4.24
C VAL A 47 -0.85 -26.19 -2.79
N ARG A 48 -1.98 -26.65 -2.27
CA ARG A 48 -2.04 -27.38 -1.01
C ARG A 48 -1.95 -28.87 -1.31
N VAL A 49 -0.95 -29.54 -0.77
CA VAL A 49 -0.81 -30.99 -0.84
C VAL A 49 -1.76 -31.61 0.18
N LEU A 50 -2.60 -32.51 -0.31
CA LEU A 50 -3.62 -33.21 0.48
C LEU A 50 -3.15 -34.61 0.85
N ALA A 51 -2.39 -35.27 -0.04
CA ALA A 51 -1.78 -36.58 0.16
C ALA A 51 -0.54 -36.74 -0.76
N GLY A 52 0.34 -37.68 -0.42
CA GLY A 52 1.54 -38.00 -1.22
C GLY A 52 2.65 -36.94 -1.15
N GLN A 53 2.84 -36.31 0.01
CA GLN A 53 3.90 -35.30 0.20
C GLN A 53 5.31 -35.92 0.06
N GLU A 54 5.46 -37.17 0.48
CA GLU A 54 6.64 -38.02 0.36
C GLU A 54 7.00 -38.38 -1.09
N HIS A 55 6.04 -38.26 -2.00
CA HIS A 55 6.21 -38.48 -3.44
C HIS A 55 6.46 -37.17 -4.21
N LEU A 56 6.84 -36.11 -3.48
CA LEU A 56 7.36 -34.88 -4.03
C LEU A 56 8.82 -34.69 -3.64
N THR A 57 9.57 -33.98 -4.46
CA THR A 57 10.93 -33.56 -4.08
C THR A 57 10.93 -32.77 -2.77
N PRO A 58 12.05 -32.80 -2.01
CA PRO A 58 12.23 -31.90 -0.87
C PRO A 58 12.06 -30.44 -1.28
N GLU A 59 11.69 -29.59 -0.33
CA GLU A 59 11.52 -28.16 -0.62
C GLU A 59 12.81 -27.53 -1.16
N THR A 60 12.67 -26.82 -2.28
CA THR A 60 13.78 -26.04 -2.85
C THR A 60 14.09 -24.82 -1.99
N ASP A 61 15.26 -24.20 -2.18
CA ASP A 61 15.61 -22.97 -1.45
C ASP A 61 14.64 -21.82 -1.73
N ALA A 62 14.05 -21.79 -2.93
CA ALA A 62 13.01 -20.83 -3.28
C ALA A 62 11.74 -21.06 -2.45
N GLU A 63 11.33 -22.33 -2.27
CA GLU A 63 10.19 -22.71 -1.42
C GLU A 63 10.46 -22.34 0.05
N LYS A 64 11.62 -22.71 0.58
CA LYS A 64 12.02 -22.40 1.96
C LYS A 64 12.04 -20.90 2.23
N THR A 65 12.64 -20.13 1.32
CA THR A 65 12.71 -18.65 1.42
C THR A 65 11.32 -18.04 1.48
N ILE A 66 10.43 -18.46 0.58
CA ILE A 66 9.06 -17.94 0.54
C ILE A 66 8.28 -18.38 1.77
N ARG A 67 8.40 -19.65 2.20
CA ARG A 67 7.73 -20.18 3.38
C ARG A 67 8.15 -19.43 4.65
N ALA A 68 9.45 -19.14 4.80
CA ALA A 68 9.96 -18.36 5.94
C ALA A 68 9.40 -16.93 5.97
N VAL A 69 9.28 -16.28 4.80
CA VAL A 69 8.77 -14.89 4.71
C VAL A 69 7.25 -14.82 4.83
N ARG A 70 6.53 -15.85 4.38
CA ARG A 70 5.07 -15.83 4.26
C ARG A 70 4.33 -16.70 5.28
N HIS A 71 5.07 -17.46 6.09
CA HIS A 71 4.55 -18.38 7.10
C HIS A 71 3.52 -19.35 6.54
N PHE A 72 3.82 -19.97 5.40
CA PHE A 72 2.92 -20.95 4.80
C PHE A 72 2.83 -22.21 5.66
N PRO A 73 1.64 -22.85 5.74
CA PRO A 73 1.50 -24.18 6.33
C PRO A 73 2.43 -25.19 5.65
N GLY A 74 2.89 -26.20 6.39
CA GLY A 74 3.88 -27.18 5.91
C GLY A 74 3.42 -28.05 4.72
N ASN A 75 2.13 -28.08 4.43
CA ASN A 75 1.55 -28.77 3.29
C ASN A 75 1.26 -27.84 2.08
N VAL A 76 1.76 -26.60 2.09
CA VAL A 76 1.67 -25.70 0.93
C VAL A 76 2.98 -25.70 0.18
N ARG A 77 2.93 -26.05 -1.10
CA ARG A 77 4.09 -26.14 -1.99
C ARG A 77 3.95 -25.16 -3.16
N LEU A 78 5.07 -24.82 -3.80
CA LEU A 78 5.05 -24.10 -5.07
C LEU A 78 5.03 -25.12 -6.20
N ALA A 79 3.94 -25.19 -6.96
CA ALA A 79 3.80 -26.19 -8.01
C ALA A 79 4.87 -26.09 -9.09
N CYS A 80 5.46 -24.90 -9.29
CA CYS A 80 6.56 -24.71 -10.24
C CYS A 80 7.91 -25.25 -9.74
N GLN A 81 8.02 -25.65 -8.47
CA GLN A 81 9.25 -26.14 -7.85
C GLN A 81 9.11 -27.59 -7.39
N ALA A 82 7.94 -27.97 -6.88
CA ALA A 82 7.65 -29.33 -6.46
C ALA A 82 7.56 -30.26 -7.67
N GLN A 83 8.47 -31.23 -7.73
CA GLN A 83 8.52 -32.26 -8.75
C GLN A 83 7.97 -33.57 -8.21
N VAL A 84 7.27 -34.31 -9.05
CA VAL A 84 6.65 -35.60 -8.69
C VAL A 84 7.69 -36.71 -8.83
N THR A 85 7.93 -37.44 -7.74
CA THR A 85 8.89 -38.55 -7.67
C THR A 85 8.21 -39.91 -7.47
N GLY A 86 6.92 -39.93 -7.15
CA GLY A 86 6.16 -41.16 -6.92
C GLY A 86 4.68 -41.04 -7.29
N PRO A 87 3.90 -42.12 -7.11
CA PRO A 87 2.48 -42.16 -7.44
C PRO A 87 1.60 -41.44 -6.39
N ASP A 88 0.30 -41.35 -6.68
CA ASP A 88 -0.75 -40.99 -5.69
C ASP A 88 -0.58 -39.64 -4.98
N VAL A 89 -0.02 -38.64 -5.67
CA VAL A 89 0.02 -37.27 -5.15
C VAL A 89 -1.35 -36.62 -5.34
N GLN A 90 -1.93 -36.07 -4.27
CA GLN A 90 -3.15 -35.27 -4.35
C GLN A 90 -2.88 -33.82 -3.99
N VAL A 91 -3.28 -32.91 -4.86
CA VAL A 91 -3.08 -31.47 -4.65
C VAL A 91 -4.35 -30.68 -4.93
N GLN A 92 -4.49 -29.55 -4.25
CA GLN A 92 -5.54 -28.59 -4.52
C GLN A 92 -4.92 -27.25 -4.89
N ARG A 93 -5.29 -26.73 -6.07
CA ARG A 93 -4.95 -25.37 -6.47
C ARG A 93 -5.64 -24.36 -5.56
N LEU A 94 -4.91 -23.31 -5.16
CA LEU A 94 -5.47 -22.23 -4.35
C LEU A 94 -6.26 -21.21 -5.18
N ILE A 95 -5.89 -21.04 -6.44
CA ILE A 95 -6.63 -20.27 -7.46
C ILE A 95 -7.24 -21.34 -8.36
N LYS A 96 -8.56 -21.51 -8.36
CA LYS A 96 -9.27 -22.67 -8.90
C LYS A 96 -9.96 -22.39 -10.24
N ASP A 97 -10.78 -21.37 -10.30
CA ASP A 97 -11.72 -21.15 -11.40
C ASP A 97 -11.70 -19.73 -11.97
N ASP A 98 -12.58 -19.46 -12.94
CA ASP A 98 -12.70 -18.15 -13.54
C ASP A 98 -13.21 -17.08 -12.54
N ALA A 99 -13.88 -17.45 -11.44
CA ALA A 99 -14.25 -16.50 -10.39
C ALA A 99 -13.04 -16.09 -9.54
N ASP A 100 -12.15 -17.04 -9.21
CA ASP A 100 -10.84 -16.73 -8.66
C ASP A 100 -10.02 -15.90 -9.67
N ARG A 101 -10.13 -16.17 -10.97
CA ARG A 101 -9.53 -15.36 -12.05
C ARG A 101 -10.12 -13.95 -12.15
N PHE A 102 -11.42 -13.75 -12.02
CA PHE A 102 -12.08 -12.44 -12.05
C PHE A 102 -11.64 -11.55 -10.88
N ILE A 103 -11.21 -12.13 -9.76
CA ILE A 103 -10.57 -11.40 -8.65
C ILE A 103 -9.17 -10.90 -9.05
N PHE A 104 -8.45 -11.61 -9.93
CA PHE A 104 -7.08 -11.26 -10.35
C PHE A 104 -7.01 -10.49 -11.68
N ILE A 105 -7.89 -10.77 -12.63
CA ILE A 105 -7.89 -10.20 -13.98
C ILE A 105 -9.14 -9.35 -14.13
N ASN A 106 -8.98 -8.03 -14.07
CA ASN A 106 -9.94 -7.11 -14.66
C ASN A 106 -10.13 -7.51 -16.12
N GLY A 107 -11.38 -7.82 -16.48
CA GLY A 107 -11.79 -8.69 -17.60
C GLY A 107 -11.42 -8.30 -19.03
N GLU A 108 -10.39 -7.47 -19.29
CA GLU A 108 -9.97 -7.10 -20.64
C GLU A 108 -8.45 -6.95 -20.85
N GLN A 109 -7.58 -7.32 -19.89
CA GLN A 109 -6.12 -7.13 -20.04
C GLN A 109 -5.36 -8.46 -20.25
N GLU A 110 -4.76 -8.61 -21.43
CA GLU A 110 -3.95 -9.77 -21.86
C GLU A 110 -2.61 -9.92 -21.11
N ASN A 111 -2.17 -8.91 -20.35
CA ASN A 111 -0.86 -8.89 -19.69
C ASN A 111 -0.92 -9.25 -18.20
N ILE A 112 -0.54 -10.49 -17.89
CA ILE A 112 -0.47 -11.08 -16.53
C ILE A 112 0.50 -10.31 -15.60
N THR A 113 1.44 -9.54 -16.13
CA THR A 113 2.37 -8.72 -15.35
C THR A 113 1.69 -7.54 -14.63
N GLU A 114 0.65 -6.93 -15.22
CA GLU A 114 -0.09 -5.81 -14.61
C GLU A 114 -1.00 -6.25 -13.45
N VAL A 115 -1.43 -7.52 -13.51
CA VAL A 115 -2.33 -8.18 -12.54
C VAL A 115 -1.68 -8.47 -11.19
N THR A 116 -0.36 -8.63 -11.13
CA THR A 116 0.31 -9.14 -9.91
C THR A 116 0.73 -8.10 -8.90
N GLY A 117 0.63 -6.81 -9.24
CA GLY A 117 1.17 -5.72 -8.44
C GLY A 117 2.69 -5.78 -8.32
N GLU A 118 3.36 -4.68 -8.64
CA GLU A 118 4.80 -4.58 -8.53
C GLU A 118 5.24 -4.19 -7.12
N ARG A 119 6.39 -4.73 -6.67
CA ARG A 119 7.01 -4.28 -5.42
C ARG A 119 7.93 -3.10 -5.70
N ARG A 120 7.64 -1.97 -5.06
CA ARG A 120 8.47 -0.76 -5.20
C ARG A 120 8.69 -0.09 -3.86
N LYS A 121 9.84 0.56 -3.72
CA LYS A 121 10.10 1.44 -2.58
C LYS A 121 9.58 2.84 -2.94
N MET A 122 8.58 3.31 -2.22
CA MET A 122 7.91 4.59 -2.45
C MET A 122 7.95 5.45 -1.18
N ALA A 123 7.81 6.76 -1.34
CA ALA A 123 7.44 7.65 -0.25
C ALA A 123 5.91 7.74 -0.20
N LEU A 124 5.38 7.65 1.01
CA LEU A 124 3.98 7.52 1.34
C LEU A 124 3.59 8.77 2.10
N PHE A 125 2.56 9.46 1.63
CA PHE A 125 2.17 10.77 2.08
C PHE A 125 0.69 10.75 2.45
N PHE A 126 0.39 11.07 3.71
CA PHE A 126 -0.96 11.23 4.19
C PHE A 126 -1.15 12.64 4.70
N ILE A 127 -2.29 13.23 4.39
CA ILE A 127 -2.72 14.53 4.90
C ILE A 127 -4.17 14.47 5.35
N ASP A 128 -4.47 15.18 6.42
CA ASP A 128 -5.81 15.33 7.01
C ASP A 128 -6.05 16.82 7.28
N ILE A 129 -7.24 17.31 6.94
CA ILE A 129 -7.64 18.68 7.24
C ILE A 129 -8.14 18.72 8.69
N ARG A 130 -7.77 19.78 9.41
CA ARG A 130 -8.20 20.01 10.78
C ARG A 130 -9.17 21.17 10.84
N ASN A 131 -10.01 21.13 11.87
CA ASN A 131 -11.11 22.07 12.07
C ASN A 131 -12.08 22.05 10.88
N PHE A 132 -12.21 20.90 10.20
CA PHE A 132 -13.18 20.74 9.12
C PHE A 132 -14.58 20.44 9.67
N THR A 133 -14.73 19.58 10.67
CA THR A 133 -16.03 19.28 11.30
C THR A 133 -16.73 20.54 11.85
N PRO A 134 -16.08 21.43 12.63
CA PRO A 134 -16.72 22.66 13.09
C PRO A 134 -17.15 23.57 11.93
N PHE A 135 -16.40 23.55 10.82
CA PHE A 135 -16.77 24.31 9.63
C PHE A 135 -18.04 23.76 8.96
N ILE A 136 -18.15 22.43 8.85
CA ILE A 136 -19.37 21.76 8.31
C ILE A 136 -20.59 22.11 9.15
N GLU A 137 -20.47 22.04 10.48
CA GLU A 137 -21.59 22.28 11.41
C GLU A 137 -22.08 23.74 11.37
N ALA A 138 -21.19 24.68 11.08
CA ALA A 138 -21.48 26.10 11.09
C ALA A 138 -21.96 26.68 9.74
N HIS A 139 -21.83 25.95 8.63
CA HIS A 139 -22.03 26.50 7.28
C HIS A 139 -23.02 25.69 6.43
N LEU A 140 -23.60 26.35 5.43
CA LEU A 140 -24.54 25.73 4.51
C LEU A 140 -23.82 24.77 3.54
N PRO A 141 -24.52 23.74 3.01
CA PRO A 141 -23.89 22.71 2.17
C PRO A 141 -23.12 23.24 0.97
N PHE A 142 -23.57 24.33 0.35
CA PHE A 142 -22.87 24.95 -0.77
C PHE A 142 -21.48 25.45 -0.37
N ASP A 143 -21.38 26.19 0.74
CA ASP A 143 -20.12 26.73 1.24
C ASP A 143 -19.17 25.60 1.65
N VAL A 144 -19.70 24.57 2.31
CA VAL A 144 -18.95 23.37 2.68
C VAL A 144 -18.30 22.71 1.46
N ILE A 145 -19.09 22.44 0.42
CA ILE A 145 -18.60 21.80 -0.81
C ILE A 145 -17.60 22.71 -1.54
N HIS A 146 -17.87 24.01 -1.61
CA HIS A 146 -16.99 24.98 -2.27
C HIS A 146 -15.62 25.03 -1.60
N ILE A 147 -15.59 25.16 -0.27
CA ILE A 147 -14.34 25.21 0.49
C ILE A 147 -13.59 23.88 0.44
N MET A 148 -14.28 22.75 0.55
CA MET A 148 -13.68 21.42 0.40
C MET A 148 -12.98 21.27 -0.95
N ARG A 149 -13.65 21.66 -2.05
CA ARG A 149 -13.07 21.62 -3.39
C ARG A 149 -11.84 22.52 -3.53
N ARG A 150 -11.85 23.71 -2.93
CA ARG A 150 -10.68 24.62 -2.94
C ARG A 150 -9.51 24.02 -2.18
N MET A 151 -9.76 23.46 -1.00
CA MET A 151 -8.72 22.79 -0.20
C MET A 151 -8.12 21.59 -0.95
N PHE A 152 -8.96 20.71 -1.51
CA PHE A 152 -8.50 19.57 -2.30
C PHE A 152 -7.74 19.99 -3.57
N SER A 153 -8.17 21.05 -4.25
CA SER A 153 -7.46 21.56 -5.42
C SER A 153 -6.08 22.09 -5.03
N LEU A 154 -5.97 22.84 -3.93
CA LEU A 154 -4.71 23.37 -3.41
C LEU A 154 -3.75 22.23 -3.05
N THR A 155 -4.24 21.23 -2.30
CA THR A 155 -3.42 20.07 -1.92
C THR A 155 -3.02 19.23 -3.13
N ARG A 156 -3.93 18.98 -4.07
CA ARG A 156 -3.65 18.25 -5.31
C ARG A 156 -2.55 18.95 -6.12
N ASN A 157 -2.69 20.25 -6.35
CA ASN A 157 -1.74 21.00 -7.15
C ASN A 157 -0.32 20.92 -6.59
N ALA A 158 -0.17 21.03 -5.26
CA ALA A 158 1.14 20.88 -4.63
C ALA A 158 1.69 19.45 -4.74
N ILE A 159 0.86 18.42 -4.58
CA ILE A 159 1.30 17.02 -4.74
C ILE A 159 1.76 16.75 -6.18
N GLU A 160 0.97 17.15 -7.17
CA GLU A 160 1.26 16.94 -8.60
C GLU A 160 2.47 17.76 -9.06
N GLN A 161 2.63 18.99 -8.56
CA GLN A 161 3.79 19.85 -8.84
C GLN A 161 5.13 19.17 -8.48
N TYR A 162 5.13 18.31 -7.46
CA TYR A 162 6.31 17.57 -7.01
C TYR A 162 6.26 16.08 -7.43
N ASP A 163 5.68 15.76 -8.58
CA ASP A 163 5.64 14.41 -9.16
C ASP A 163 4.93 13.36 -8.26
N GLY A 164 4.05 13.81 -7.38
CA GLY A 164 3.23 12.95 -6.53
C GLY A 164 1.97 12.48 -7.24
N ARG A 165 1.47 11.30 -6.87
CA ARG A 165 0.22 10.74 -7.39
C ARG A 165 -0.75 10.46 -6.25
N ILE A 166 -1.94 11.04 -6.33
CA ILE A 166 -3.03 10.76 -5.40
C ILE A 166 -3.54 9.34 -5.67
N ILE A 167 -3.63 8.55 -4.62
CA ILE A 167 -4.12 7.17 -4.65
C ILE A 167 -5.56 7.10 -4.19
N ASP A 168 -5.89 7.79 -3.09
CA ASP A 168 -7.23 7.75 -2.52
C ASP A 168 -7.57 9.04 -1.74
N THR A 169 -8.86 9.25 -1.53
CA THR A 169 -9.45 10.31 -0.69
C THR A 169 -10.33 9.64 0.34
N ALA A 170 -10.12 9.92 1.63
CA ALA A 170 -10.94 9.38 2.70
C ALA A 170 -11.43 10.53 3.59
N GLY A 171 -12.72 10.86 3.49
CA GLY A 171 -13.29 12.03 4.18
C GLY A 171 -12.65 13.32 3.70
N ASP A 172 -12.03 14.05 4.62
CA ASP A 172 -11.29 15.29 4.42
C ASP A 172 -9.77 15.08 4.28
N GLY A 173 -9.32 13.82 4.25
CA GLY A 173 -7.92 13.45 4.05
C GLY A 173 -7.58 12.98 2.63
N LEU A 174 -6.31 13.07 2.29
CA LEU A 174 -5.73 12.60 1.03
C LEU A 174 -4.58 11.63 1.29
N TYR A 175 -4.53 10.56 0.49
CA TYR A 175 -3.43 9.62 0.41
C TYR A 175 -2.73 9.75 -0.95
N ALA A 176 -1.44 10.03 -0.93
CA ALA A 176 -0.60 10.11 -2.12
C ALA A 176 0.69 9.32 -1.98
N VAL A 177 1.31 9.03 -3.12
CA VAL A 177 2.61 8.36 -3.20
C VAL A 177 3.54 9.12 -4.13
N PHE A 178 4.84 8.99 -3.84
CA PHE A 178 5.92 9.52 -4.65
C PHE A 178 6.90 8.39 -4.97
N GLY A 179 7.50 8.42 -6.16
CA GLY A 179 8.44 7.38 -6.60
C GLY A 179 7.88 6.36 -7.57
N MET A 180 6.78 6.69 -8.27
CA MET A 180 6.27 5.91 -9.40
C MET A 180 7.30 5.76 -10.52
N ASP A 181 8.08 6.82 -10.81
CA ASP A 181 9.09 6.80 -11.88
C ASP A 181 10.47 7.28 -11.40
N THR A 182 10.61 7.58 -10.10
CA THR A 182 11.83 8.14 -9.52
C THR A 182 12.44 7.25 -8.45
N LYS A 183 13.73 7.44 -8.19
CA LYS A 183 14.44 6.76 -7.09
C LYS A 183 13.95 7.29 -5.75
N ILE A 184 13.97 6.42 -4.73
CA ILE A 184 13.42 6.73 -3.41
C ILE A 184 13.95 8.03 -2.76
N LYS A 185 15.23 8.40 -2.97
CA LYS A 185 15.78 9.65 -2.41
C LYS A 185 15.05 10.88 -2.98
N LYS A 186 14.98 11.00 -4.31
CA LYS A 186 14.23 12.08 -4.99
C LYS A 186 12.75 12.04 -4.62
N ALA A 187 12.14 10.86 -4.58
CA ALA A 187 10.75 10.71 -4.18
C ALA A 187 10.47 11.22 -2.75
N THR A 188 11.40 10.98 -1.82
CA THR A 188 11.28 11.42 -0.43
C THR A 188 11.45 12.93 -0.32
N GLU A 189 12.42 13.51 -1.03
CA GLU A 189 12.59 14.97 -1.12
C GLU A 189 11.34 15.64 -1.70
N SER A 190 10.78 15.07 -2.77
CA SER A 190 9.59 15.60 -3.43
C SER A 190 8.35 15.55 -2.51
N ALA A 191 8.18 14.46 -1.76
CA ALA A 191 7.11 14.33 -0.76
C ALA A 191 7.22 15.38 0.35
N VAL A 192 8.44 15.67 0.82
CA VAL A 192 8.69 16.69 1.85
C VAL A 192 8.42 18.09 1.29
N LEU A 193 8.92 18.40 0.10
CA LEU A 193 8.68 19.69 -0.54
C LEU A 193 7.19 19.93 -0.81
N ALA A 194 6.46 18.91 -1.27
CA ALA A 194 5.01 18.98 -1.41
C ALA A 194 4.32 19.32 -0.08
N GLY A 195 4.69 18.62 1.00
CA GLY A 195 4.11 18.88 2.32
C GLY A 195 4.38 20.30 2.82
N LEU A 196 5.62 20.80 2.66
CA LEU A 196 5.98 22.17 3.04
C LEU A 196 5.22 23.21 2.21
N LYS A 197 5.06 22.98 0.90
CA LYS A 197 4.27 23.83 0.01
C LYS A 197 2.81 23.87 0.42
N ILE A 198 2.22 22.73 0.78
CA ILE A 198 0.83 22.66 1.27
C ILE A 198 0.67 23.49 2.55
N LEU A 199 1.59 23.39 3.51
CA LEU A 199 1.53 24.19 4.74
C LEU A 199 1.57 25.69 4.45
N GLU A 200 2.41 26.11 3.50
CA GLU A 200 2.47 27.50 3.05
C GLU A 200 1.18 27.95 2.36
N ASP A 201 0.66 27.15 1.45
CA ASP A 201 -0.55 27.45 0.68
C ASP A 201 -1.78 27.53 1.58
N VAL A 202 -1.92 26.63 2.56
CA VAL A 202 -3.02 26.68 3.55
C VAL A 202 -2.93 27.96 4.39
N LYS A 203 -1.72 28.38 4.78
CA LYS A 203 -1.53 29.66 5.49
C LYS A 203 -1.96 30.85 4.64
N ILE A 204 -1.58 30.88 3.36
CA ILE A 204 -2.00 31.93 2.43
C ILE A 204 -3.52 31.91 2.25
N PHE A 205 -4.10 30.73 2.03
CA PHE A 205 -5.54 30.55 1.86
C PHE A 205 -6.34 31.02 3.09
N ASN A 206 -5.86 30.71 4.29
CA ASN A 206 -6.49 31.19 5.52
C ASN A 206 -6.47 32.72 5.62
N ASN A 207 -5.32 33.35 5.37
CA ASN A 207 -5.15 34.80 5.53
C ASN A 207 -5.91 35.60 4.46
N THR A 208 -5.96 35.08 3.23
CA THR A 208 -6.53 35.80 2.08
C THR A 208 -8.00 35.49 1.83
N TYR A 209 -8.51 34.36 2.36
CA TYR A 209 -9.85 33.89 2.04
C TYR A 209 -10.63 33.42 3.27
N MET A 210 -10.13 32.47 4.06
CA MET A 210 -10.96 31.89 5.13
C MET A 210 -11.28 32.86 6.26
N ARG A 211 -10.30 33.66 6.71
CA ARG A 211 -10.53 34.63 7.79
C ARG A 211 -11.45 35.78 7.33
N PRO A 212 -11.24 36.43 6.17
CA PRO A 212 -12.10 37.54 5.75
C PRO A 212 -13.54 37.14 5.45
N TYR A 213 -13.77 35.97 4.85
CA TYR A 213 -15.11 35.60 4.35
C TYR A 213 -15.89 34.65 5.28
N PHE A 214 -15.20 33.86 6.10
CA PHE A 214 -15.82 32.81 6.93
C PHE A 214 -15.41 32.86 8.40
N ASN A 215 -14.54 33.79 8.80
CA ASN A 215 -13.97 33.87 10.15
C ASN A 215 -13.43 32.51 10.66
N HIS A 216 -12.86 31.72 9.76
CA HIS A 216 -12.39 30.36 10.05
C HIS A 216 -10.91 30.18 9.71
N ASN A 217 -10.24 29.21 10.35
CA ASN A 217 -8.85 28.90 10.10
C ASN A 217 -8.64 27.38 10.05
N PHE A 218 -8.26 26.87 8.89
CA PHE A 218 -7.92 25.47 8.73
C PHE A 218 -6.47 25.21 9.11
N GLU A 219 -6.20 24.00 9.58
CA GLU A 219 -4.86 23.48 9.72
C GLU A 219 -4.78 22.12 9.04
N VAL A 220 -3.59 21.60 8.82
CA VAL A 220 -3.42 20.26 8.23
C VAL A 220 -2.38 19.48 9.00
N GLY A 221 -2.61 18.19 9.15
CA GLY A 221 -1.62 17.25 9.66
C GLY A 221 -1.06 16.40 8.53
N ILE A 222 0.27 16.37 8.39
CA ILE A 222 0.95 15.62 7.33
C ILE A 222 1.83 14.53 7.95
N GLY A 223 1.74 13.31 7.42
CA GLY A 223 2.57 12.17 7.79
C GLY A 223 3.32 11.62 6.57
N VAL A 224 4.65 11.47 6.68
CA VAL A 224 5.49 10.89 5.62
C VAL A 224 6.30 9.70 6.12
N HIS A 225 6.24 8.61 5.34
CA HIS A 225 7.06 7.43 5.55
C HIS A 225 7.60 6.87 4.23
N VAL A 226 8.62 6.01 4.28
CA VAL A 226 9.20 5.33 3.11
C VAL A 226 9.27 3.83 3.33
N GLY A 227 8.77 3.05 2.37
CA GLY A 227 8.73 1.61 2.52
C GLY A 227 8.56 0.86 1.22
N LYS A 228 8.78 -0.45 1.27
CA LYS A 228 8.48 -1.35 0.16
C LYS A 228 6.97 -1.64 0.20
N VAL A 229 6.27 -1.23 -0.84
CA VAL A 229 4.83 -1.43 -1.03
C VAL A 229 4.60 -2.27 -2.28
N ILE A 230 3.39 -2.83 -2.37
CA ILE A 230 2.88 -3.45 -3.60
C ILE A 230 1.96 -2.41 -4.22
N TYR A 231 2.12 -2.14 -5.52
CA TYR A 231 1.23 -1.25 -6.25
C TYR A 231 0.76 -1.91 -7.54
N GLY A 232 -0.50 -1.69 -7.92
CA GLY A 232 -1.10 -2.28 -9.11
C GLY A 232 -2.56 -1.88 -9.25
N ASN A 233 -3.18 -2.25 -10.37
CA ASN A 233 -4.60 -1.99 -10.58
C ASN A 233 -5.42 -3.12 -9.92
N VAL A 234 -5.87 -2.91 -8.68
CA VAL A 234 -6.55 -3.93 -7.84
C VAL A 234 -8.05 -3.61 -7.70
N GLY A 235 -8.60 -2.73 -8.55
CA GLY A 235 -10.02 -2.37 -8.53
C GLY A 235 -10.94 -3.53 -8.89
N ILE A 236 -12.15 -3.58 -8.32
CA ILE A 236 -13.21 -4.58 -8.58
C ILE A 236 -14.00 -4.20 -9.84
N GLY A 237 -13.32 -3.85 -10.93
CA GLY A 237 -13.95 -3.51 -12.22
C GLY A 237 -14.76 -2.20 -12.29
N LEU A 238 -14.88 -1.41 -11.21
CA LEU A 238 -15.66 -0.16 -11.22
C LEU A 238 -14.86 1.09 -11.63
N ASN A 239 -13.53 1.07 -11.47
CA ASN A 239 -12.59 2.10 -11.93
C ASN A 239 -11.17 1.50 -11.95
N ASN A 240 -10.38 1.77 -13.00
CA ASN A 240 -8.96 1.38 -13.13
C ASN A 240 -8.05 2.20 -12.18
N ASN A 241 -8.34 2.16 -10.88
CA ASN A 241 -7.63 2.95 -9.89
C ASN A 241 -6.35 2.23 -9.44
N LEU A 242 -5.23 2.93 -9.64
CA LEU A 242 -3.94 2.53 -9.08
C LEU A 242 -4.09 2.37 -7.57
N THR A 243 -3.85 1.16 -7.07
CA THR A 243 -3.90 0.84 -5.66
C THR A 243 -2.50 0.62 -5.12
N VAL A 244 -2.21 1.12 -3.93
CA VAL A 244 -0.94 0.93 -3.23
C VAL A 244 -1.22 0.33 -1.86
N MET A 245 -0.59 -0.81 -1.57
CA MET A 245 -0.82 -1.58 -0.35
C MET A 245 0.48 -1.98 0.34
N GLY A 246 0.41 -2.09 1.65
CA GLY A 246 1.48 -2.68 2.46
C GLY A 246 1.56 -2.08 3.85
N TYR A 247 2.25 -2.78 4.74
CA TYR A 247 2.48 -2.32 6.11
C TYR A 247 3.03 -0.88 6.22
N PRO A 248 3.95 -0.42 5.33
CA PRO A 248 4.40 0.98 5.35
C PRO A 248 3.30 2.03 5.11
N VAL A 249 2.22 1.69 4.40
CA VAL A 249 1.05 2.58 4.18
C VAL A 249 0.39 2.89 5.51
N ASN A 250 0.17 1.85 6.33
CA ASN A 250 -0.40 2.00 7.66
C ASN A 250 0.49 2.83 8.59
N ILE A 251 1.82 2.71 8.48
CA ILE A 251 2.75 3.55 9.24
C ILE A 251 2.56 5.02 8.85
N ALA A 252 2.56 5.34 7.55
CA ALA A 252 2.39 6.72 7.08
C ALA A 252 1.08 7.35 7.56
N ALA A 253 -0.03 6.61 7.47
CA ALA A 253 -1.33 7.05 7.99
C ALA A 253 -1.30 7.31 9.50
N ARG A 254 -0.63 6.43 10.28
CA ARG A 254 -0.49 6.60 11.73
C ARG A 254 0.42 7.78 12.10
N LEU A 255 1.47 8.04 11.33
CA LEU A 255 2.29 9.23 11.52
C LEU A 255 1.49 10.51 11.28
N GLN A 256 0.65 10.52 10.25
CA GLN A 256 -0.28 11.62 10.02
C GLN A 256 -1.22 11.76 11.22
N ALA A 257 -1.87 10.70 11.68
CA ALA A 257 -2.77 10.79 12.84
C ALA A 257 -2.06 11.30 14.11
N ALA A 258 -0.83 10.82 14.36
CA ALA A 258 -0.01 11.19 15.51
C ALA A 258 0.40 12.67 15.51
N THR A 259 0.27 13.38 14.37
CA THR A 259 0.44 14.84 14.34
C THR A 259 -0.40 15.54 15.41
N LYS A 260 -1.57 15.00 15.80
CA LYS A 260 -2.44 15.56 16.86
C LYS A 260 -1.77 15.45 18.22
N GLU A 261 -1.26 14.27 18.53
CA GLU A 261 -0.64 13.91 19.80
C GLU A 261 0.64 14.71 20.05
N VAL A 262 1.47 14.89 19.01
CA VAL A 262 2.74 15.64 19.12
C VAL A 262 2.60 17.14 18.90
N ASN A 263 1.37 17.63 18.69
CA ASN A 263 1.09 19.03 18.36
C ASN A 263 2.06 19.58 17.28
N ASN A 264 2.15 18.91 16.12
CA ASN A 264 3.00 19.37 15.02
C ASN A 264 2.35 19.10 13.65
N SER A 265 2.39 20.07 12.74
CA SER A 265 1.76 20.00 11.42
C SER A 265 2.37 19.00 10.45
N PHE A 266 3.59 18.52 10.71
CA PHE A 266 4.27 17.60 9.80
C PHE A 266 5.23 16.66 10.54
N VAL A 267 4.87 15.37 10.56
CA VAL A 267 5.68 14.29 11.10
C VAL A 267 6.27 13.45 9.98
N ILE A 268 7.58 13.21 10.02
CA ILE A 268 8.27 12.33 9.09
C ILE A 268 9.02 11.23 9.86
N SER A 269 8.93 9.98 9.40
CA SER A 269 9.72 8.90 10.01
C SER A 269 11.22 9.15 9.88
N GLN A 270 12.01 8.71 10.87
CA GLN A 270 13.48 8.80 10.79
C GLN A 270 14.04 8.19 9.51
N ARG A 271 13.49 7.03 9.10
CA ARG A 271 13.88 6.34 7.87
C ARG A 271 13.72 7.19 6.60
N ALA A 272 12.69 8.03 6.54
CA ALA A 272 12.45 8.94 5.42
C ALA A 272 13.35 10.18 5.56
N TYR A 273 13.47 10.72 6.77
CA TYR A 273 14.32 11.87 7.05
C TYR A 273 15.79 11.64 6.66
N SER A 274 16.36 10.47 6.97
CA SER A 274 17.75 10.12 6.60
C SER A 274 18.00 10.01 5.09
N LEU A 275 16.96 10.08 4.24
CA LEU A 275 17.12 10.08 2.78
C LEU A 275 17.22 11.48 2.17
N LEU A 276 16.93 12.53 2.95
CA LEU A 276 17.00 13.91 2.52
C LEU A 276 18.45 14.38 2.43
N LYS A 277 18.83 15.02 1.32
CA LYS A 277 20.16 15.63 1.21
C LYS A 277 20.29 16.89 2.06
N ASN A 278 19.27 17.75 2.00
CA ASN A 278 19.20 19.03 2.70
C ASN A 278 17.92 19.00 3.56
N PRO A 279 17.95 18.39 4.75
CA PRO A 279 16.77 18.32 5.59
C PRO A 279 16.30 19.74 5.96
N PRO A 280 14.99 20.02 5.92
CA PRO A 280 14.46 21.28 6.43
C PRO A 280 14.84 21.39 7.92
N TYR A 281 15.37 22.55 8.34
CA TYR A 281 15.82 22.76 9.70
C TYR A 281 14.63 22.69 10.67
N SER A 282 14.45 21.52 11.28
CA SER A 282 13.67 21.34 12.50
C SER A 282 14.34 20.26 13.34
N MET A 283 14.64 20.60 14.60
CA MET A 283 15.58 19.87 15.45
C MET A 283 14.92 18.87 16.40
N ASP A 284 13.59 18.78 16.40
CA ASP A 284 12.88 17.97 17.38
C ASP A 284 12.60 16.56 16.84
N SER A 285 13.23 15.60 17.50
CA SER A 285 12.98 14.17 17.32
C SER A 285 12.21 13.63 18.52
N THR A 286 11.34 12.65 18.27
CA THR A 286 10.62 11.97 19.35
C THR A 286 10.34 10.52 19.01
N MET A 287 10.07 9.71 20.03
CA MET A 287 9.68 8.31 19.91
C MET A 287 8.17 8.20 20.02
N LEU A 288 7.54 7.58 19.02
CA LEU A 288 6.09 7.38 18.99
C LEU A 288 5.71 5.90 19.06
N SER A 289 4.81 5.58 19.99
CA SER A 289 4.13 4.29 20.03
C SER A 289 2.90 4.33 19.11
N LEU A 290 3.10 3.94 17.85
CA LEU A 290 2.00 3.91 16.87
C LEU A 290 1.10 2.69 17.14
N LYS A 291 -0.21 2.90 17.31
CA LYS A 291 -1.19 1.83 17.56
C LYS A 291 -1.01 0.66 16.59
N GLY A 292 -0.75 -0.55 17.09
CA GLY A 292 -0.57 -1.74 16.24
C GLY A 292 0.76 -1.79 15.47
N VAL A 293 1.76 -1.00 15.87
CA VAL A 293 3.18 -1.19 15.57
C VAL A 293 3.82 -1.72 16.85
N ARG A 294 4.61 -2.80 16.75
CA ARG A 294 5.16 -3.49 17.95
C ARG A 294 6.29 -2.73 18.64
N THR A 295 6.92 -1.81 17.92
CA THR A 295 8.10 -1.07 18.38
C THR A 295 7.83 0.41 18.32
N GLU A 296 8.42 1.16 19.25
CA GLU A 296 8.45 2.61 19.16
C GLU A 296 9.12 3.04 17.85
N PHE A 297 8.65 4.17 17.31
CA PHE A 297 9.06 4.68 16.02
C PHE A 297 9.69 6.05 16.20
N GLU A 298 10.97 6.16 15.85
CA GLU A 298 11.66 7.45 15.83
C GLU A 298 11.14 8.31 14.67
N VAL A 299 10.76 9.54 14.98
CA VAL A 299 10.23 10.50 14.02
C VAL A 299 10.89 11.87 14.20
N GLN A 300 10.89 12.65 13.13
CA GLN A 300 11.28 14.05 13.12
C GLN A 300 10.03 14.91 12.94
N LEU A 301 9.95 16.00 13.68
CA LEU A 301 8.87 16.97 13.62
C LEU A 301 9.34 18.14 12.75
N ILE A 302 8.92 18.23 11.50
CA ILE A 302 9.40 19.26 10.54
C ILE A 302 8.37 20.35 10.23
N GLY A 303 7.19 20.26 10.85
CA GLY A 303 6.13 21.25 10.77
C GLY A 303 6.17 22.23 11.94
N LYS A 304 5.05 22.91 12.15
CA LYS A 304 4.86 23.87 13.25
C LYS A 304 3.77 23.39 14.22
N PRO A 305 3.81 23.81 15.49
CA PRO A 305 2.70 23.57 16.39
C PRO A 305 1.38 24.16 15.89
N TYR A 306 0.28 23.49 16.20
CA TYR A 306 -1.04 23.97 15.83
C TYR A 306 -1.41 25.20 16.64
N GLN A 307 -2.06 26.15 15.99
CA GLN A 307 -2.60 27.35 16.59
C GLN A 307 -4.06 27.07 16.98
N TYR A 308 -4.26 26.27 18.04
CA TYR A 308 -5.59 26.11 18.61
C TYR A 308 -6.09 27.50 19.05
N SER A 309 -7.13 28.00 18.38
CA SER A 309 -7.84 29.18 18.87
C SER A 309 -8.46 28.80 20.22
N ASN A 310 -8.00 29.41 21.30
CA ASN A 310 -8.69 29.37 22.60
C ASN A 310 -10.06 30.03 22.46
N ALA A 311 -11.05 29.30 21.95
CA ALA A 311 -12.44 29.74 21.84
C ALA A 311 -13.24 29.48 23.13
N SER A 312 -12.59 29.10 24.24
CA SER A 312 -13.23 28.79 25.52
C SER A 312 -12.77 29.66 26.69
N ALA A 313 -12.17 30.84 26.44
CA ALA A 313 -11.72 31.77 27.49
C ALA A 313 -12.51 33.10 27.56
N GLN A 314 -13.72 33.16 26.98
CA GLN A 314 -14.64 34.29 27.14
C GLN A 314 -16.05 33.81 27.51
N THR A 315 -16.15 33.20 28.69
CA THR A 315 -17.40 33.20 29.48
C THR A 315 -16.98 33.05 30.95
N GLN A 316 -16.56 34.16 31.54
CA GLN A 316 -16.75 34.49 32.94
C GLN A 316 -17.07 35.98 33.03
#